data_AF-A0AAV8PZU1-F1
#
_entry.id   AF-A0AAV8PZU1-F1
#
_cell.length_a   1.000
_cell.length_b   1.000
_cell.length_c   1.000
_cell.angle_alpha   90.00
_cell.angle_beta   90.00
_cell.angle_gamma   90.00
#
_symmetry.space_group_name_H-M   'P 1'
#
loop_
_entity.id
_entity.type
_entity.pdbx_description
1 polymer ?
#
loop_
_entity_poly.entity_id
_entity_poly.type
_entity_poly.pdbx_seq_one_letter_code
_entity_poly.pdbx_strand_id
1 'polypeptide(L)'
;MTWRPGRHLSYQMAACRPNTGNMPSPTLLVYDPVFFSDCETDLQISHHFCFPFLVDEMADMKPGLRKPVFTKVDQLRPGTNGHTLIVKVVDSKMVLQKKRPDGPQVRQMRIAECLVGDETGMILFTARNEQVDMMKLGTTLILRNAKIDMFKGSMRLAVDKWGRIEVTDPADFTVKEDNNLSLVEYELVNVVEE
;
A
#
# COMPACT_ATOMS: atom_id res chain seq x y z
N MET A 1 -16.22 46.28 36.36
CA MET A 1 -15.59 45.68 35.17
C MET A 1 -16.64 44.95 34.35
N THR A 2 -16.90 45.40 33.12
CA THR A 2 -17.88 44.80 32.21
C THR A 2 -17.19 43.75 31.35
N TRP A 3 -17.52 42.47 31.55
CA TRP A 3 -17.01 41.35 30.76
C TRP A 3 -18.06 40.98 29.70
N ARG A 4 -17.70 41.12 28.42
CA ARG A 4 -18.54 40.68 27.29
C ARG A 4 -18.17 39.24 26.93
N PRO A 5 -19.11 38.28 26.89
CA PRO A 5 -18.83 36.97 26.32
C PRO A 5 -18.91 37.04 24.78
N GLY A 6 -17.85 36.55 24.14
CA GLY A 6 -17.68 36.44 22.69
C GLY A 6 -18.60 35.40 22.05
N ARG A 7 -18.94 35.68 20.79
CA ARG A 7 -19.89 34.96 19.93
C ARG A 7 -19.48 33.50 19.71
N HIS A 8 -20.43 32.59 19.97
CA HIS A 8 -20.42 31.23 19.44
C HIS A 8 -20.60 31.29 17.91
N LEU A 9 -19.60 30.83 17.15
CA LEU A 9 -19.80 30.43 15.75
C LEU A 9 -20.33 28.99 15.75
N SER A 10 -21.63 28.86 15.54
CA SER A 10 -22.27 27.60 15.21
C SER A 10 -21.85 27.16 13.81
N TYR A 11 -21.10 26.06 13.70
CA TYR A 11 -20.81 25.41 12.43
C TYR A 11 -22.04 24.57 12.05
N GLN A 12 -22.94 25.13 11.24
CA GLN A 12 -24.03 24.35 10.63
C GLN A 12 -23.47 23.57 9.45
N MET A 13 -23.40 22.24 9.60
CA MET A 13 -23.16 21.34 8.48
C MET A 13 -24.42 21.29 7.61
N ALA A 14 -24.33 21.80 6.38
CA ALA A 14 -25.35 21.63 5.36
C ALA A 14 -25.18 20.25 4.69
N ALA A 15 -26.20 19.41 4.80
CA ALA A 15 -26.29 18.16 4.06
C ALA A 15 -26.70 18.43 2.61
N CYS A 16 -25.83 18.11 1.65
CA CYS A 16 -26.21 18.04 0.24
C CYS A 16 -27.12 16.81 0.02
N ARG A 17 -28.40 17.05 -0.23
CA ARG A 17 -29.31 16.05 -0.80
C ARG A 17 -28.97 15.83 -2.28
N PRO A 18 -28.98 14.59 -2.80
CA PRO A 18 -28.94 14.35 -4.23
C PRO A 18 -30.28 14.76 -4.85
N ASN A 19 -30.23 15.70 -5.80
CA ASN A 19 -31.42 16.12 -6.53
C ASN A 19 -31.68 15.15 -7.70
N THR A 20 -32.83 14.51 -7.66
CA THR A 20 -33.43 13.76 -8.75
C THR A 20 -33.93 14.72 -9.83
N GLY A 21 -33.65 14.45 -11.11
CA GLY A 21 -34.52 14.92 -12.19
C GLY A 21 -33.85 15.30 -13.50
N ASN A 22 -34.33 14.64 -14.56
CA ASN A 22 -34.43 15.05 -15.96
C ASN A 22 -33.17 15.12 -16.84
N MET A 23 -33.01 14.04 -17.62
CA MET A 23 -32.54 14.13 -19.00
C MET A 23 -33.52 14.94 -19.85
N PRO A 24 -33.01 15.71 -20.81
CA PRO A 24 -33.55 15.62 -22.16
C PRO A 24 -32.46 15.51 -23.24
N SER A 25 -32.69 14.60 -24.18
CA SER A 25 -32.25 14.70 -25.58
C SER A 25 -33.47 15.09 -26.43
N PRO A 26 -33.38 15.32 -27.75
CA PRO A 26 -32.25 15.71 -28.61
C PRO A 26 -32.58 16.97 -29.45
N THR A 27 -31.59 17.70 -29.97
CA THR A 27 -31.83 18.54 -31.16
C THR A 27 -30.59 18.70 -32.03
N LEU A 28 -30.77 18.33 -33.30
CA LEU A 28 -29.89 18.52 -34.45
C LEU A 28 -29.90 19.98 -34.92
N LEU A 29 -28.73 20.56 -35.22
CA LEU A 29 -28.48 21.64 -36.20
C LEU A 29 -27.02 21.45 -36.68
N VAL A 30 -26.77 20.81 -37.83
CA VAL A 30 -26.64 21.34 -39.22
C VAL A 30 -25.51 22.38 -39.42
N TYR A 31 -24.49 21.97 -40.20
CA TYR A 31 -23.56 22.63 -41.15
C TYR A 31 -23.70 24.17 -41.37
N ASP A 32 -22.64 24.98 -41.55
CA ASP A 32 -21.69 24.96 -42.68
C ASP A 32 -20.39 25.80 -42.48
N PRO A 33 -19.37 25.68 -43.38
CA PRO A 33 -17.99 26.19 -43.28
C PRO A 33 -17.66 27.43 -44.16
N VAL A 34 -16.38 27.83 -44.11
CA VAL A 34 -15.60 28.70 -45.05
C VAL A 34 -15.64 30.22 -44.80
N PHE A 35 -14.51 30.80 -44.38
CA PHE A 35 -13.82 31.79 -45.21
C PHE A 35 -12.33 31.92 -44.87
N PHE A 36 -11.54 31.56 -45.88
CA PHE A 36 -10.11 31.73 -46.06
C PHE A 36 -9.91 33.07 -46.78
N SER A 37 -8.95 33.91 -46.38
CA SER A 37 -8.10 34.70 -47.30
C SER A 37 -7.30 35.76 -46.55
N ASP A 38 -6.03 35.80 -46.93
CA ASP A 38 -4.90 36.58 -46.45
C ASP A 38 -5.04 38.10 -46.66
N CYS A 39 -4.28 38.89 -45.88
CA CYS A 39 -3.61 40.08 -46.39
C CYS A 39 -2.39 40.43 -45.53
N GLU A 40 -1.25 40.25 -46.18
CA GLU A 40 0.12 40.50 -45.78
C GLU A 40 0.46 42.00 -45.88
N THR A 41 1.23 42.55 -44.94
CA THR A 41 2.26 43.56 -45.26
C THR A 41 3.27 43.70 -44.11
N ASP A 42 4.54 43.48 -44.47
CA ASP A 42 5.79 43.79 -43.78
C ASP A 42 5.83 45.10 -42.99
N LEU A 43 6.50 45.09 -41.82
CA LEU A 43 7.58 46.05 -41.54
C LEU A 43 8.48 45.64 -40.35
N GLN A 44 9.68 45.17 -40.71
CA GLN A 44 11.01 45.45 -40.12
C GLN A 44 11.21 45.59 -38.59
N ILE A 45 11.83 44.54 -38.03
CA ILE A 45 13.10 44.55 -37.28
C ILE A 45 13.46 45.87 -36.57
N SER A 46 13.34 45.86 -35.24
CA SER A 46 14.28 46.58 -34.38
C SER A 46 14.52 45.80 -33.09
N HIS A 47 15.81 45.58 -32.81
CA HIS A 47 16.33 44.88 -31.64
C HIS A 47 15.84 45.54 -30.35
N HIS A 48 15.02 44.84 -29.58
CA HIS A 48 14.90 45.07 -28.16
C HIS A 48 15.02 43.74 -27.41
N PHE A 49 16.14 43.66 -26.70
CA PHE A 49 16.46 42.73 -25.64
C PHE A 49 15.23 42.16 -24.93
N CYS A 50 15.04 40.85 -25.08
CA CYS A 50 14.23 40.05 -24.16
C CYS A 50 14.98 38.73 -23.93
N PHE A 51 15.94 38.77 -22.99
CA PHE A 51 16.36 37.56 -22.29
C PHE A 51 15.34 37.34 -21.16
N PRO A 52 14.52 36.29 -21.29
CA PRO A 52 14.34 35.36 -20.19
C PRO A 52 14.54 33.94 -20.74
N PHE A 53 15.50 33.20 -20.17
CA PHE A 53 15.13 32.19 -19.19
C PHE A 53 14.15 31.16 -19.78
N LEU A 54 14.64 30.36 -20.73
CA LEU A 54 13.97 29.13 -21.10
C LEU A 54 14.67 28.01 -20.34
N VAL A 55 14.03 27.74 -19.21
CA VAL A 55 14.19 26.65 -18.25
C VAL A 55 14.70 25.39 -18.94
N ASP A 56 15.78 24.85 -18.37
CA ASP A 56 16.34 23.55 -18.69
C ASP A 56 15.25 22.50 -18.94
N GLU A 57 15.43 21.80 -20.05
CA GLU A 57 14.81 20.54 -20.39
C GLU A 57 15.21 19.47 -19.35
N MET A 58 14.60 19.52 -18.17
CA MET A 58 14.62 18.44 -17.18
C MET A 58 13.33 17.62 -17.28
N ALA A 59 13.03 17.16 -18.50
CA ALA A 59 11.98 16.19 -18.72
C ALA A 59 12.59 14.78 -18.72
N ASP A 60 12.19 14.00 -17.71
CA ASP A 60 12.27 12.54 -17.64
C ASP A 60 13.62 11.91 -17.25
N MET A 61 14.12 12.26 -16.05
CA MET A 61 14.77 11.25 -15.21
C MET A 61 13.80 10.80 -14.12
N LYS A 62 12.75 10.06 -14.48
CA LYS A 62 12.10 9.18 -13.50
C LYS A 62 13.14 8.15 -13.10
N PRO A 63 13.58 8.07 -11.82
CA PRO A 63 14.47 6.99 -11.40
C PRO A 63 13.75 5.68 -11.72
N GLY A 64 14.30 4.91 -12.65
CA GLY A 64 13.72 3.64 -13.07
C GLY A 64 13.46 2.80 -11.84
N LEU A 65 12.18 2.51 -11.56
CA LEU A 65 11.77 1.69 -10.43
C LEU A 65 12.49 0.35 -10.55
N ARG A 66 13.35 0.04 -9.58
CA ARG A 66 14.03 -1.26 -9.52
C ARG A 66 12.97 -2.35 -9.52
N LYS A 67 13.16 -3.36 -10.37
CA LYS A 67 12.24 -4.50 -10.44
C LYS A 67 12.11 -5.12 -9.04
N PRO A 68 10.89 -5.39 -8.55
CA PRO A 68 10.71 -6.06 -7.27
C PRO A 68 11.36 -7.45 -7.34
N VAL A 69 12.23 -7.74 -6.38
CA VAL A 69 12.85 -9.06 -6.24
C VAL A 69 11.97 -9.87 -5.31
N PHE A 70 11.48 -11.01 -5.82
CA PHE A 70 10.73 -11.96 -5.03
C PHE A 70 11.70 -12.94 -4.36
N THR A 71 11.68 -12.95 -3.03
CA THR A 71 12.43 -13.90 -2.21
C THR A 71 11.57 -15.14 -2.01
N LYS A 72 12.18 -16.29 -1.73
CA LYS A 72 11.48 -17.53 -1.35
C LYS A 72 11.56 -17.75 0.16
N VAL A 73 10.62 -18.50 0.73
CA VAL A 73 10.58 -18.80 2.18
C VAL A 73 11.89 -19.42 2.68
N ASP A 74 12.48 -20.37 1.95
CA ASP A 74 13.74 -21.03 2.34
C ASP A 74 14.97 -20.10 2.41
N GLN A 75 14.93 -18.94 1.75
CA GLN A 75 16.03 -17.97 1.74
C GLN A 75 15.93 -16.95 2.90
N LEU A 76 14.89 -17.06 3.74
CA LEU A 76 14.69 -16.17 4.86
C LEU A 76 15.72 -16.44 5.96
N ARG A 77 16.30 -15.36 6.48
CA ARG A 77 17.28 -15.42 7.57
C ARG A 77 16.79 -14.62 8.78
N PRO A 78 17.13 -15.05 10.01
CA PRO A 78 16.78 -14.30 11.20
C PRO A 78 17.40 -12.89 11.15
N GLY A 79 16.64 -11.87 11.58
CA GLY A 79 17.08 -10.48 11.60
C GLY A 79 17.05 -9.74 10.24
N THR A 80 16.63 -10.40 9.16
CA THR A 80 16.48 -9.77 7.84
C THR A 80 15.10 -9.12 7.65
N ASN A 81 15.08 -8.02 6.89
CA ASN A 81 13.89 -7.19 6.67
C ASN A 81 13.76 -6.81 5.18
N GLY A 82 12.57 -6.35 4.77
CA GLY A 82 12.34 -5.81 3.43
C GLY A 82 12.06 -6.86 2.36
N HIS A 83 11.63 -8.06 2.75
CA HIS A 83 11.35 -9.14 1.81
C HIS A 83 10.04 -8.92 1.07
N THR A 84 10.02 -9.35 -0.18
CA THR A 84 8.79 -9.45 -0.97
C THR A 84 8.55 -10.92 -1.30
N LEU A 85 7.44 -11.47 -0.83
CA LEU A 85 7.12 -12.91 -0.93
C LEU A 85 5.73 -13.09 -1.54
N ILE A 86 5.50 -14.22 -2.20
CA ILE A 86 4.19 -14.63 -2.70
C ILE A 86 3.85 -15.93 -2.00
N VAL A 87 2.95 -15.87 -1.02
CA VAL A 87 2.64 -16.97 -0.12
C VAL A 87 1.19 -17.42 -0.23
N LYS A 88 0.93 -18.70 0.03
CA LYS A 88 -0.41 -19.25 0.15
C LYS A 88 -0.75 -19.53 1.61
N VAL A 89 -1.96 -19.18 2.01
CA VAL A 89 -2.45 -19.41 3.38
C VAL A 89 -2.92 -20.86 3.51
N VAL A 90 -2.30 -21.61 4.42
CA VAL A 90 -2.67 -23.00 4.74
C VAL A 90 -3.63 -23.04 5.91
N ASP A 91 -3.32 -22.33 6.99
CA ASP A 91 -4.15 -22.26 8.20
C ASP A 91 -4.18 -20.84 8.80
N SER A 92 -5.23 -20.53 9.55
CA SER A 92 -5.42 -19.24 10.21
C SER A 92 -6.02 -19.42 11.60
N LYS A 93 -5.24 -19.14 12.65
CA LYS A 93 -5.65 -19.23 14.05
C LYS A 93 -5.68 -17.85 14.70
N MET A 94 -6.84 -17.44 15.22
CA MET A 94 -6.93 -16.21 16.01
C MET A 94 -6.42 -16.46 17.44
N VAL A 95 -5.39 -15.73 17.86
CA VAL A 95 -4.72 -15.93 19.16
C VAL A 95 -5.07 -14.86 20.17
N LEU A 96 -5.32 -13.61 19.74
CA LEU A 96 -5.66 -12.53 20.66
C LEU A 96 -6.84 -11.71 20.15
N GLN A 97 -7.92 -11.68 20.94
CA GLN A 97 -9.02 -10.72 20.83
C GLN A 97 -9.23 -10.04 22.20
N LYS A 98 -8.29 -9.18 22.62
CA LYS A 98 -8.43 -8.49 23.91
C LYS A 98 -9.30 -7.25 23.74
N LYS A 99 -10.58 -7.34 24.12
CA LYS A 99 -11.41 -6.17 24.43
C LYS A 99 -10.96 -5.65 25.80
N ARG A 100 -10.19 -4.56 25.86
CA ARG A 100 -9.86 -3.91 27.14
C ARG A 100 -11.10 -3.11 27.59
N PRO A 101 -11.62 -3.29 28.81
CA PRO A 101 -12.89 -2.67 29.21
C PRO A 101 -12.83 -1.19 29.58
N ASP A 102 -11.66 -0.54 29.65
CA ASP A 102 -11.55 0.85 30.12
C ASP A 102 -10.93 1.79 29.07
N GLY A 103 -11.76 2.66 28.49
CA GLY A 103 -11.35 3.89 27.79
C GLY A 103 -12.10 4.17 26.47
N PRO A 104 -12.47 5.43 26.16
CA PRO A 104 -13.30 5.78 24.99
C PRO A 104 -12.65 5.62 23.61
N GLN A 105 -11.49 4.96 23.51
CA GLN A 105 -10.79 4.73 22.24
C GLN A 105 -10.04 3.38 22.25
N VAL A 106 -10.76 2.29 22.53
CA VAL A 106 -10.21 0.93 22.48
C VAL A 106 -10.00 0.51 21.03
N ARG A 107 -8.79 0.71 20.49
CA ARG A 107 -8.36 0.01 19.27
C ARG A 107 -8.34 -1.49 19.61
N GLN A 108 -9.37 -2.22 19.19
CA GLN A 108 -9.43 -3.67 19.34
C GLN A 108 -8.27 -4.29 18.56
N MET A 109 -7.18 -4.65 19.24
CA MET A 109 -6.04 -5.28 18.59
C MET A 109 -6.37 -6.75 18.37
N ARG A 110 -6.65 -7.12 17.12
CA ARG A 110 -6.87 -8.49 16.69
C ARG A 110 -5.54 -9.05 16.20
N ILE A 111 -5.10 -10.17 16.77
CA ILE A 111 -3.89 -10.86 16.32
C ILE A 111 -4.25 -12.28 15.95
N ALA A 112 -3.85 -12.69 14.74
CA ALA A 112 -3.93 -14.05 14.28
C ALA A 112 -2.53 -14.56 13.91
N GLU A 113 -2.29 -15.82 14.26
CA GLU A 113 -1.16 -16.60 13.77
C GLU A 113 -1.67 -17.40 12.57
N CYS A 114 -1.13 -17.11 11.40
CA CYS A 114 -1.49 -17.77 10.15
C CYS A 114 -0.31 -18.62 9.69
N LEU A 115 -0.57 -19.86 9.27
CA LEU A 115 0.42 -20.68 8.60
C LEU A 115 0.40 -20.32 7.12
N VAL A 116 1.53 -19.83 6.61
CA VAL A 116 1.68 -19.46 5.20
C VAL A 116 2.88 -20.18 4.61
N GLY A 117 2.85 -20.45 3.31
CA GLY A 117 4.00 -21.06 2.66
C GLY A 117 3.96 -21.00 1.15
N ASP A 118 5.10 -21.42 0.60
CA ASP A 118 5.38 -21.52 -0.83
C ASP A 118 5.74 -22.97 -1.16
N GLU A 119 6.10 -23.20 -2.42
CA GLU A 119 6.73 -24.44 -2.89
C GLU A 119 8.02 -24.82 -2.14
N THR A 120 8.68 -23.87 -1.46
CA THR A 120 9.95 -24.10 -0.76
C THR A 120 9.79 -24.49 0.72
N GLY A 121 8.71 -24.04 1.36
CA GLY A 121 8.47 -24.27 2.78
C GLY A 121 7.40 -23.36 3.35
N MET A 122 7.18 -23.48 4.67
CA MET A 122 6.19 -22.74 5.44
C MET A 122 6.82 -21.93 6.57
N ILE A 123 6.12 -20.88 6.96
CA ILE A 123 6.45 -20.02 8.08
C ILE A 123 5.18 -19.50 8.75
N LEU A 124 5.23 -19.27 10.06
CA LEU A 124 4.16 -18.60 10.79
C LEU A 124 4.19 -17.10 10.51
N PHE A 125 3.08 -16.61 10.01
CA PHE A 125 2.80 -15.20 9.79
C PHE A 125 1.96 -14.62 10.93
N THR A 126 2.38 -13.49 11.48
CA THR A 126 1.61 -12.76 12.50
C THR A 126 0.79 -11.66 11.84
N ALA A 127 -0.49 -11.91 11.63
CA ALA A 127 -1.45 -10.96 11.06
C ALA A 127 -2.01 -10.03 12.15
N ARG A 128 -2.11 -8.73 11.86
CA ARG A 128 -2.65 -7.73 12.80
C ARG A 128 -3.87 -7.01 12.24
N ASN A 129 -4.87 -6.79 13.09
CA ASN A 129 -6.08 -5.99 12.83
C ASN A 129 -6.79 -6.40 11.52
N GLU A 130 -6.82 -5.50 10.55
CA GLU A 130 -7.46 -5.67 9.23
C GLU A 130 -6.76 -6.73 8.37
N GLN A 131 -5.48 -7.02 8.64
CA GLN A 131 -4.76 -8.08 7.92
C GLN A 131 -5.42 -9.44 8.15
N VAL A 132 -5.96 -9.67 9.34
CA VAL A 132 -6.62 -10.94 9.70
C VAL A 132 -7.80 -11.22 8.78
N ASP A 133 -8.53 -10.18 8.36
CA ASP A 133 -9.71 -10.34 7.50
C ASP A 133 -9.34 -10.71 6.04
N MET A 134 -8.10 -10.43 5.63
CA MET A 134 -7.54 -10.80 4.31
C MET A 134 -6.95 -12.21 4.28
N MET A 135 -6.55 -12.76 5.43
CA MET A 135 -5.92 -14.08 5.56
C MET A 135 -6.97 -15.21 5.53
N LYS A 136 -7.57 -15.45 4.37
CA LYS A 136 -8.49 -16.57 4.15
C LYS A 136 -7.74 -17.82 3.73
N LEU A 137 -8.18 -18.98 4.23
CA LEU A 137 -7.63 -20.28 3.86
C LEU A 137 -7.60 -20.47 2.33
N GLY A 138 -6.49 -20.99 1.82
CA GLY A 138 -6.30 -21.26 0.39
C GLY A 138 -6.06 -20.03 -0.49
N THR A 139 -6.09 -18.81 0.07
CA THR A 139 -5.85 -17.58 -0.69
C THR A 139 -4.34 -17.35 -0.90
N THR A 140 -3.97 -16.85 -2.08
CA THR A 140 -2.59 -16.45 -2.38
C THR A 140 -2.43 -14.95 -2.12
N LEU A 141 -1.35 -14.59 -1.44
CA LEU A 141 -1.09 -13.24 -0.97
C LEU A 141 0.33 -12.83 -1.35
N ILE A 142 0.48 -11.59 -1.81
CA ILE A 142 1.77 -10.94 -1.98
C ILE A 142 2.04 -10.08 -0.75
N LEU A 143 3.11 -10.41 -0.04
CA LEU A 143 3.58 -9.66 1.11
C LEU A 143 4.74 -8.78 0.67
N ARG A 144 4.56 -7.45 0.76
CA ARG A 144 5.60 -6.46 0.42
C ARG A 144 6.20 -5.85 1.68
N ASN A 145 7.53 -5.70 1.69
CA ASN A 145 8.29 -5.16 2.81
C ASN A 145 8.00 -5.92 4.12
N ALA A 146 8.03 -7.24 4.02
CA ALA A 146 7.91 -8.14 5.15
C ALA A 146 9.24 -8.23 5.92
N LYS A 147 9.14 -8.50 7.20
CA LYS A 147 10.28 -8.68 8.11
C LYS A 147 10.21 -10.00 8.84
N ILE A 148 11.37 -10.50 9.24
CA ILE A 148 11.48 -11.65 10.13
C ILE A 148 11.59 -11.15 11.56
N ASP A 149 10.59 -11.49 12.36
CA ASP A 149 10.54 -11.25 13.80
C ASP A 149 11.02 -12.51 14.52
N MET A 150 11.98 -12.35 15.43
CA MET A 150 12.49 -13.45 16.24
C MET A 150 11.65 -13.57 17.50
N PHE A 151 10.94 -14.69 17.66
CA PHE A 151 10.10 -14.94 18.83
C PHE A 151 10.53 -16.24 19.52
N LYS A 152 11.10 -16.10 20.72
CA LYS A 152 11.55 -17.22 21.56
C LYS A 152 12.47 -18.22 20.82
N GLY A 153 13.39 -17.72 20.00
CA GLY A 153 14.31 -18.55 19.21
C GLY A 153 13.76 -19.00 17.85
N SER A 154 12.46 -18.84 17.58
CA SER A 154 11.86 -19.19 16.29
C SER A 154 11.61 -17.99 15.40
N MET A 155 11.74 -18.17 14.09
CA MET A 155 11.42 -17.13 13.11
C MET A 155 9.90 -17.01 12.88
N ARG A 156 9.41 -15.78 12.83
CA ARG A 156 8.04 -15.43 12.46
C ARG A 156 8.03 -14.34 11.39
N LEU A 157 7.14 -14.46 10.42
CA LEU A 157 6.96 -13.46 9.40
C LEU A 157 5.98 -12.38 9.90
N ALA A 158 6.33 -11.12 9.70
CA ALA A 158 5.46 -9.98 10.02
C ALA A 158 5.57 -8.90 8.95
N VAL A 159 4.53 -8.10 8.78
CA VAL A 159 4.55 -6.94 7.87
C VAL A 159 4.95 -5.70 8.64
N ASP A 160 5.87 -4.91 8.08
CA ASP A 160 6.28 -3.65 8.67
C ASP A 160 5.22 -2.53 8.48
N LYS A 161 5.38 -1.40 9.15
CA LYS A 161 4.43 -0.27 9.06
C LYS A 161 4.30 0.36 7.67
N TRP A 162 5.31 0.18 6.81
CA TRP A 162 5.28 0.58 5.40
C TRP A 162 4.95 -0.58 4.45
N GLY A 163 4.84 -1.79 4.98
CA GLY A 163 4.52 -2.97 4.19
C GLY A 163 3.04 -3.03 3.83
N ARG A 164 2.76 -3.73 2.73
CA ARG A 164 1.42 -3.92 2.19
C ARG A 164 1.19 -5.39 1.90
N ILE A 165 -0.06 -5.81 2.04
CA ILE A 165 -0.53 -7.14 1.68
C ILE A 165 -1.45 -6.94 0.49
N GLU A 166 -1.16 -7.63 -0.61
CA GLU A 166 -1.99 -7.64 -1.81
C GLU A 166 -2.57 -9.05 -1.96
N VAL A 167 -3.88 -9.15 -2.10
CA VAL A 167 -4.52 -10.42 -2.45
C VAL A 167 -4.44 -10.58 -3.96
N THR A 168 -3.95 -11.72 -4.42
CA THR A 168 -3.85 -12.01 -5.85
C THR A 168 -4.67 -13.24 -6.22
N ASP A 169 -4.81 -13.45 -7.52
CA ASP A 169 -5.41 -14.67 -8.07
C ASP A 169 -4.70 -15.91 -7.50
N PRO A 170 -5.44 -17.02 -7.31
CA PRO A 170 -4.87 -18.24 -6.77
C PRO A 170 -3.77 -18.72 -7.71
N ALA A 171 -2.54 -18.75 -7.21
CA ALA A 171 -1.43 -19.30 -7.96
C ALA A 171 -1.39 -20.82 -7.81
N ASP A 172 -1.13 -21.52 -8.90
CA ASP A 172 -1.08 -22.98 -8.98
C ASP A 172 0.26 -23.54 -8.44
N PHE A 173 0.64 -23.17 -7.22
CA PHE A 173 1.75 -23.81 -6.51
C PHE A 173 1.28 -24.61 -5.30
N THR A 174 1.88 -25.79 -5.13
CA THR A 174 1.65 -26.67 -3.98
C THR A 174 2.60 -26.26 -2.87
N VAL A 175 2.05 -25.89 -1.71
CA VAL A 175 2.84 -25.52 -0.54
C VAL A 175 3.54 -26.76 0.00
N LYS A 176 4.84 -26.64 0.28
CA LYS A 176 5.60 -27.74 0.89
C LYS A 176 5.44 -27.70 2.41
N GLU A 177 4.53 -28.53 2.92
CA GLU A 177 4.23 -28.60 4.34
C GLU A 177 5.34 -29.25 5.19
N ASP A 178 6.23 -30.02 4.56
CA ASP A 178 7.30 -30.75 5.25
C ASP A 178 8.40 -29.83 5.83
N ASN A 179 8.57 -28.64 5.28
CA ASN A 179 9.66 -27.73 5.65
C ASN A 179 9.11 -26.48 6.35
N ASN A 180 8.93 -26.55 7.67
CA ASN A 180 8.42 -25.43 8.47
C ASN A 180 9.54 -24.70 9.21
N LEU A 181 9.87 -23.49 8.76
CA LEU A 181 10.94 -22.66 9.32
C LEU A 181 10.62 -22.10 10.72
N SER A 182 9.35 -22.08 11.11
CA SER A 182 8.95 -21.60 12.44
C SER A 182 9.13 -22.62 13.55
N LEU A 183 9.35 -23.89 13.21
CA LEU A 183 9.72 -24.92 14.20
C LEU A 183 11.23 -24.98 14.43
N VAL A 184 12.01 -24.38 13.54
CA VAL A 184 13.46 -24.32 13.68
C VAL A 184 13.82 -23.30 14.74
N GLU A 185 14.57 -23.74 15.74
CA GLU A 185 15.12 -22.92 16.80
C GLU A 185 16.51 -22.42 16.41
N TYR A 186 16.71 -21.11 16.51
CA TYR A 186 17.98 -20.44 16.25
C TYR A 186 18.53 -19.89 17.55
N GLU A 187 19.79 -20.19 17.80
CA GLU A 187 20.56 -19.59 18.88
C GLU A 187 21.46 -18.48 18.34
N LEU A 188 21.58 -17.39 19.10
CA LEU A 188 22.46 -16.29 18.77
C LEU A 188 23.89 -16.66 19.19
N VAL A 189 24.71 -17.02 18.21
CA VAL A 189 26.14 -17.26 18.43
C VAL A 189 26.90 -15.95 18.25
N ASN A 190 27.41 -15.39 19.34
CA ASN A 190 28.37 -14.30 19.29
C ASN A 190 29.74 -14.87 18.95
N VAL A 191 30.18 -14.70 17.71
CA VAL A 191 31.57 -14.99 17.35
C VAL A 191 32.41 -13.85 17.91
N VAL A 192 33.10 -14.09 19.02
CA VAL A 192 34.18 -13.22 19.48
C VAL A 192 35.38 -13.62 18.63
N GLU A 193 35.76 -12.78 17.67
CA GLU A 193 37.01 -12.96 16.93
C GLU A 193 38.17 -12.74 17.92
N GLU A 194 38.98 -13.77 18.15
CA GLU A 194 40.23 -13.71 18.92
C GLU A 194 41.37 -13.08 18.10
#